data_AF-A0A1V5W7X3-F1
#
_entry.id   AF-A0A1V5W7X3-F1
#
_cell.length_a   1.000
_cell.length_b   1.000
_cell.length_c   1.000
_cell.angle_alpha   90.00
_cell.angle_beta   90.00
_cell.angle_gamma   90.00
#
_symmetry.space_group_name_H-M   'P 1'
#
loop_
_entity.id
_entity.type
_entity.pdbx_description
1 polymer ?
#
loop_
_entity_poly.entity_id
_entity_poly.type
_entity_poly.pdbx_seq_one_letter_code
_entity_poly.pdbx_strand_id
1 'polypeptide(L)'
;MHKIKLILIILLLSSGISFGQTIGDTESITPEKAYIFIKTRNIQRLLKSFNYIIYHILGEEERDSIISQRDAFKDITGIDYLNEESLKSFGIDTGRSLSYAIFPQDTGREVIALFIPVKNGIAFTEKFIEIARRYIQEIEPHSVQYKDITVTELKEDMYVAFLNNYFVITSTDDCIKEIIDIHRERNRSLILNPKYKKYIAEGKNNFDVNIYISPAIANSINITQKDNIDDTTENTYDSELILNAVEYISAGFGIEDNTLKMKGALLFAEDNPYVDMILGLLKTGQNQKALDVNADSYIFISLNYKYLNNLCKSNAPFCETYNSFKKNIKDEGKIDFEKEILPYFSGMTNVFLIDSGSSIIGDIAIFLAIDDAQKSEELWKKFKNSVQGRYSKNKKFGEERIDGRNSFWYIDQNNIRYFVTFDKRGIYTGNNVNLIKNALKAKTFEKNNLQTSNVPLNDKTFFFMNIKKNPFLRNMLLMRSQDSAAIAPFLSKLKEMNIFCEKLDRHISIGIDIELKGN
;
A
#
# COMPACT_ATOMS: atom_id res chain seq x y z
N MET A 1 18.54 6.38 -26.11
CA MET A 1 19.12 5.35 -25.22
C MET A 1 20.03 5.91 -24.12
N HIS A 2 21.10 6.67 -24.41
CA HIS A 2 22.02 7.12 -23.33
C HIS A 2 21.37 7.96 -22.22
N LYS A 3 20.42 8.88 -22.51
CA LYS A 3 19.67 9.59 -21.45
C LYS A 3 18.94 8.62 -20.50
N ILE A 4 18.41 7.48 -20.96
CA ILE A 4 17.80 6.45 -20.09
C ILE A 4 18.85 5.75 -19.21
N LYS A 5 20.08 5.53 -19.69
CA LYS A 5 21.17 5.01 -18.84
C LYS A 5 21.65 6.02 -17.81
N LEU A 6 21.75 7.31 -18.17
CA LEU A 6 22.06 8.36 -17.18
C LEU A 6 20.93 8.52 -16.16
N ILE A 7 19.66 8.46 -16.60
CA ILE A 7 18.49 8.43 -15.71
C ILE A 7 18.48 7.16 -14.84
N LEU A 8 18.85 5.98 -15.35
CA LEU A 8 19.02 4.78 -14.52
C LEU A 8 20.16 4.93 -13.51
N ILE A 9 21.30 5.51 -13.91
CA ILE A 9 22.42 5.75 -13.00
C ILE A 9 22.04 6.80 -11.95
N ILE A 10 21.28 7.84 -12.31
CA ILE A 10 20.69 8.79 -11.36
C ILE A 10 19.64 8.09 -10.50
N LEU A 11 18.86 7.12 -11.00
CA LEU A 11 17.97 6.24 -10.24
C LEU A 11 18.68 5.15 -9.42
N LEU A 12 19.97 4.90 -9.63
CA LEU A 12 20.82 4.03 -8.82
C LEU A 12 21.58 4.84 -7.75
N LEU A 13 21.90 6.11 -8.07
CA LEU A 13 22.35 7.13 -7.12
C LEU A 13 21.18 7.72 -6.28
N SER A 14 19.93 7.48 -6.67
CA SER A 14 18.70 7.89 -5.95
C SER A 14 17.77 6.75 -5.52
N SER A 15 18.09 5.48 -5.81
CA SER A 15 17.65 4.35 -4.98
C SER A 15 18.61 4.21 -3.78
N GLY A 16 18.64 5.27 -2.94
CA GLY A 16 19.67 5.45 -1.91
C GLY A 16 19.33 6.42 -0.75
N ILE A 17 18.05 6.72 -0.47
CA ILE A 17 17.58 7.94 0.24
C ILE A 17 16.93 7.70 1.63
N SER A 18 17.16 8.54 2.69
CA SER A 18 16.61 8.36 4.10
C SER A 18 16.78 9.49 5.18
N PHE A 19 15.77 9.84 6.06
CA PHE A 19 15.49 11.07 6.93
C PHE A 19 16.48 11.60 8.00
N GLY A 20 17.12 10.80 8.85
CA GLY A 20 17.33 11.15 10.27
C GLY A 20 17.83 12.58 10.57
N GLN A 21 17.42 13.31 11.59
CA GLN A 21 16.22 13.22 12.42
C GLN A 21 15.49 14.58 12.39
N THR A 22 15.57 15.29 11.24
CA THR A 22 15.15 16.67 11.08
C THR A 22 13.97 16.82 10.12
N ILE A 23 12.75 16.84 10.69
CA ILE A 23 11.55 17.34 10.02
C ILE A 23 11.72 18.85 9.85
N GLY A 24 11.75 19.32 8.60
CA GLY A 24 11.87 20.75 8.26
C GLY A 24 13.18 21.16 7.60
N ASP A 25 14.27 20.41 7.70
CA ASP A 25 15.58 20.81 7.16
C ASP A 25 15.54 21.04 5.63
N THR A 26 15.11 20.02 4.89
CA THR A 26 14.98 20.05 3.42
C THR A 26 13.63 20.63 3.00
N GLU A 27 12.60 20.42 3.81
CA GLU A 27 11.23 20.84 3.59
C GLU A 27 11.08 22.36 3.72
N SER A 28 11.99 23.04 4.44
CA SER A 28 12.06 24.51 4.52
C SER A 28 12.71 25.18 3.32
N ILE A 29 13.43 24.43 2.47
CA ILE A 29 14.07 24.92 1.24
C ILE A 29 13.47 24.32 -0.04
N THR A 30 12.64 23.29 0.07
CA THR A 30 11.90 22.71 -1.06
C THR A 30 10.70 23.60 -1.42
N PRO A 31 10.52 24.02 -2.69
CA PRO A 31 9.31 24.72 -3.14
C PRO A 31 8.02 23.97 -2.85
N GLU A 32 6.99 24.67 -2.36
CA GLU A 32 5.69 24.06 -2.03
C GLU A 32 4.92 23.51 -3.25
N LYS A 33 5.34 23.89 -4.47
CA LYS A 33 4.80 23.37 -5.73
C LYS A 33 5.30 21.96 -6.10
N ALA A 34 6.10 21.32 -5.25
CA ALA A 34 6.55 19.94 -5.47
C ALA A 34 5.35 18.99 -5.68
N TYR A 35 5.36 18.26 -6.80
CA TYR A 35 4.35 17.24 -7.12
C TYR A 35 4.61 15.96 -6.32
N ILE A 36 5.88 15.54 -6.24
CA ILE A 36 6.32 14.44 -5.40
C ILE A 36 7.46 14.94 -4.52
N PHE A 37 7.40 14.65 -3.22
CA PHE A 37 8.51 14.81 -2.30
C PHE A 37 8.83 13.45 -1.66
N ILE A 38 9.89 12.82 -2.15
CA ILE A 38 10.46 11.60 -1.58
C ILE A 38 11.43 12.01 -0.46
N LYS A 39 10.95 11.86 0.77
CA LYS A 39 11.80 11.65 1.95
C LYS A 39 11.47 10.27 2.52
N THR A 40 12.03 9.87 3.66
CA THR A 40 12.61 8.50 3.82
C THR A 40 13.17 8.32 5.27
N ARG A 41 13.98 7.34 5.81
CA ARG A 41 14.32 7.20 7.30
C ARG A 41 15.67 7.62 7.98
N ASN A 42 16.85 7.01 7.74
CA ASN A 42 18.19 7.66 7.71
C ASN A 42 19.16 6.85 6.82
N ILE A 43 20.18 7.46 6.18
CA ILE A 43 21.01 6.78 5.13
C ILE A 43 21.55 5.44 5.63
N GLN A 44 22.08 5.40 6.86
CA GLN A 44 22.47 4.16 7.53
C GLN A 44 21.37 3.08 7.55
N ARG A 45 20.14 3.40 7.98
CA ARG A 45 19.04 2.43 8.11
C ARG A 45 18.59 1.91 6.76
N LEU A 46 18.51 2.78 5.76
CA LEU A 46 18.18 2.37 4.40
C LEU A 46 19.26 1.49 3.78
N LEU A 47 20.56 1.79 3.96
CA LEU A 47 21.62 0.92 3.44
C LEU A 47 21.46 -0.52 3.95
N LYS A 48 20.97 -0.71 5.18
CA LYS A 48 20.60 -2.04 5.70
C LYS A 48 19.43 -2.64 4.91
N SER A 49 18.35 -1.88 4.68
CA SER A 49 17.18 -2.32 3.92
C SER A 49 17.48 -2.61 2.44
N PHE A 50 18.26 -1.78 1.73
CA PHE A 50 18.65 -2.06 0.35
C PHE A 50 19.61 -3.23 0.23
N ASN A 51 20.62 -3.35 1.11
CA ASN A 51 21.47 -4.54 1.12
C ASN A 51 20.65 -5.80 1.44
N TYR A 52 19.66 -5.73 2.34
CA TYR A 52 18.73 -6.85 2.57
C TYR A 52 17.92 -7.18 1.31
N ILE A 53 17.41 -6.18 0.57
CA ILE A 53 16.72 -6.44 -0.72
C ILE A 53 17.65 -7.14 -1.71
N ILE A 54 18.86 -6.60 -1.92
CA ILE A 54 19.82 -7.10 -2.90
C ILE A 54 20.29 -8.52 -2.55
N TYR A 55 20.72 -8.76 -1.31
CA TYR A 55 21.29 -10.04 -0.89
C TYR A 55 20.27 -11.09 -0.44
N HIS A 56 19.10 -10.68 0.06
CA HIS A 56 18.09 -11.60 0.60
C HIS A 56 16.76 -11.62 -0.14
N ILE A 57 16.39 -10.66 -0.99
CA ILE A 57 15.11 -10.70 -1.74
C ILE A 57 15.30 -11.07 -3.20
N LEU A 58 16.14 -10.34 -3.94
CA LEU A 58 16.32 -10.47 -5.39
C LEU A 58 16.76 -11.87 -5.85
N GLY A 59 16.63 -12.10 -7.16
CA GLY A 59 17.25 -13.23 -7.85
C GLY A 59 18.75 -13.01 -8.08
N GLU A 60 19.38 -14.04 -8.64
CA GLU A 60 20.81 -14.06 -8.94
C GLU A 60 21.17 -13.00 -10.00
N GLU A 61 20.41 -12.95 -11.09
CA GLU A 61 20.65 -12.05 -12.22
C GLU A 61 20.51 -10.57 -11.84
N GLU A 62 19.45 -10.19 -11.10
CA GLU A 62 19.25 -8.79 -10.70
C GLU A 62 20.26 -8.36 -9.63
N ARG A 63 20.55 -9.24 -8.66
CA ARG A 63 21.56 -9.02 -7.62
C ARG A 63 22.94 -8.81 -8.24
N ASP A 64 23.36 -9.69 -9.13
CA ASP A 64 24.71 -9.68 -9.70
C ASP A 64 24.88 -8.54 -10.71
N SER A 65 23.79 -8.14 -11.39
CA SER A 65 23.74 -6.91 -12.19
C SER A 65 23.93 -5.65 -11.33
N ILE A 66 23.27 -5.54 -10.17
CA ILE A 66 23.43 -4.39 -9.25
C ILE A 66 24.83 -4.39 -8.63
N ILE A 67 25.35 -5.55 -8.23
CA ILE A 67 26.72 -5.73 -7.72
C ILE A 67 27.75 -5.28 -8.76
N SER A 68 27.61 -5.71 -10.01
CA SER A 68 28.51 -5.32 -11.10
C SER A 68 28.48 -3.82 -11.39
N GLN A 69 27.31 -3.18 -11.29
CA GLN A 69 27.16 -1.73 -11.45
C GLN A 69 27.77 -0.94 -10.29
N ARG A 70 27.63 -1.43 -9.06
CA ARG A 70 28.34 -0.89 -7.88
C ARG A 70 29.85 -0.98 -8.07
N ASP A 71 30.36 -2.14 -8.42
CA ASP A 71 31.81 -2.38 -8.50
C ASP A 71 32.43 -1.59 -9.66
N ALA A 72 31.78 -1.51 -10.82
CA ALA A 72 32.22 -0.63 -11.91
C ALA A 72 32.22 0.87 -11.52
N PHE A 73 31.22 1.34 -10.74
CA PHE A 73 31.23 2.70 -10.22
C PHE A 73 32.35 2.92 -9.19
N LYS A 74 32.59 1.94 -8.31
CA LYS A 74 33.62 1.95 -7.28
C LYS A 74 35.03 1.94 -7.85
N ASP A 75 35.28 1.19 -8.92
CA ASP A 75 36.57 1.14 -9.62
C ASP A 75 36.90 2.47 -10.32
N ILE A 76 35.88 3.21 -10.81
CA ILE A 76 36.06 4.52 -11.44
C ILE A 76 36.19 5.66 -10.40
N THR A 77 35.45 5.59 -9.30
CA THR A 77 35.26 6.73 -8.37
C THR A 77 35.94 6.58 -7.02
N GLY A 78 36.29 5.36 -6.63
CA GLY A 78 36.71 4.99 -5.26
C GLY A 78 35.55 4.81 -4.26
N ILE A 79 34.29 4.99 -4.68
CA ILE A 79 33.13 5.02 -3.79
C ILE A 79 32.26 3.76 -3.95
N ASP A 80 31.99 3.09 -2.84
CA ASP A 80 31.02 2.02 -2.73
C ASP A 80 29.69 2.59 -2.21
N TYR A 81 28.72 2.82 -3.12
CA TYR A 81 27.46 3.46 -2.74
C TYR A 81 26.52 2.59 -1.91
N LEU A 82 26.84 1.30 -1.71
CA LEU A 82 26.11 0.41 -0.81
C LEU A 82 26.78 0.27 0.57
N ASN A 83 27.90 0.96 0.81
CA ASN A 83 28.69 0.88 2.03
C ASN A 83 28.68 2.19 2.84
N GLU A 84 28.24 2.12 4.09
CA GLU A 84 28.07 3.30 4.95
C GLU A 84 29.39 4.05 5.21
N GLU A 85 30.50 3.34 5.43
CA GLU A 85 31.81 3.96 5.71
C GLU A 85 32.43 4.59 4.45
N SER A 86 32.14 4.05 3.26
CA SER A 86 32.55 4.67 2.00
C SER A 86 31.82 6.00 1.75
N LEU A 87 30.50 6.07 2.04
CA LEU A 87 29.77 7.34 1.97
C LEU A 87 30.30 8.35 3.02
N LYS A 88 30.56 7.90 4.25
CA LYS A 88 31.11 8.75 5.33
C LYS A 88 32.49 9.32 5.02
N SER A 89 33.36 8.54 4.39
CA SER A 89 34.74 8.95 4.05
C SER A 89 34.78 9.91 2.86
N PHE A 90 33.86 9.74 1.90
CA PHE A 90 33.66 10.70 0.83
C PHE A 90 33.25 12.08 1.38
N GLY A 91 32.29 12.12 2.32
CA GLY A 91 31.90 13.33 3.05
C GLY A 91 30.42 13.43 3.41
N ILE A 92 29.63 12.42 3.05
CA ILE A 92 28.18 12.35 3.31
C ILE A 92 27.93 12.14 4.80
N ASP A 93 26.90 12.79 5.33
CA ASP A 93 26.41 12.53 6.69
C ASP A 93 25.36 11.43 6.66
N THR A 94 25.78 10.18 6.89
CA THR A 94 24.88 9.02 6.82
C THR A 94 23.87 8.92 7.97
N GLY A 95 24.01 9.76 8.99
CA GLY A 95 23.00 9.94 10.03
C GLY A 95 21.81 10.80 9.59
N ARG A 96 22.01 11.59 8.51
CA ARG A 96 21.06 12.61 8.04
C ARG A 96 20.00 12.12 7.05
N SER A 97 19.07 13.02 6.72
CA SER A 97 18.19 13.03 5.53
C SER A 97 18.97 12.97 4.22
N LEU A 98 18.67 12.06 3.30
CA LEU A 98 18.68 12.37 1.86
C LEU A 98 17.22 12.65 1.47
N SER A 99 16.98 13.57 0.53
CA SER A 99 15.62 13.91 0.03
C SER A 99 15.65 14.11 -1.48
N TYR A 100 14.50 13.91 -2.14
CA TYR A 100 14.32 14.10 -3.58
C TYR A 100 12.95 14.71 -3.88
N ALA A 101 12.88 15.65 -4.82
CA ALA A 101 11.66 16.36 -5.20
C ALA A 101 11.48 16.37 -6.72
N ILE A 102 10.24 16.20 -7.18
CA ILE A 102 9.80 16.39 -8.57
C ILE A 102 8.80 17.55 -8.60
N PHE A 103 8.96 18.46 -9.54
CA PHE A 103 8.17 19.67 -9.74
C PHE A 103 7.36 19.57 -11.05
N PRO A 104 6.41 20.49 -11.31
CA PRO A 104 5.81 20.63 -12.64
C PRO A 104 6.89 20.68 -13.74
N GLN A 105 6.62 20.04 -14.88
CA GLN A 105 7.50 20.15 -16.05
C GLN A 105 7.61 21.61 -16.51
N ASP A 106 8.80 21.99 -16.97
CA ASP A 106 9.03 23.24 -17.67
C ASP A 106 9.60 22.94 -19.07
N THR A 107 9.06 23.59 -20.10
CA THR A 107 9.35 23.34 -21.53
C THR A 107 9.34 21.85 -21.97
N GLY A 108 8.64 20.97 -21.23
CA GLY A 108 8.63 19.52 -21.48
C GLY A 108 9.83 18.75 -20.89
N ARG A 109 10.67 19.39 -20.06
CA ARG A 109 11.74 18.76 -19.27
C ARG A 109 11.21 18.37 -17.88
N GLU A 110 11.75 17.30 -17.29
CA GLU A 110 11.48 16.93 -15.90
C GLU A 110 12.30 17.81 -14.94
N VAL A 111 11.60 18.57 -14.09
CA VAL A 111 12.24 19.47 -13.12
C VAL A 111 12.36 18.75 -11.79
N ILE A 112 13.60 18.49 -11.35
CA ILE A 112 13.92 17.66 -10.18
C ILE A 112 14.94 18.34 -9.26
N ALA A 113 14.93 17.98 -7.98
CA ALA A 113 15.97 18.34 -7.02
C ALA A 113 16.34 17.18 -6.09
N LEU A 114 17.64 16.98 -5.85
CA LEU A 114 18.21 16.00 -4.92
C LEU A 114 19.00 16.73 -3.82
N PHE A 115 18.78 16.37 -2.56
CA PHE A 115 19.32 17.08 -1.38
C PHE A 115 20.25 16.17 -0.57
N ILE A 116 21.54 16.10 -0.93
CA ILE A 116 22.52 15.19 -0.32
C ILE A 116 23.09 15.77 0.98
N PRO A 117 22.97 15.11 2.15
CA PRO A 117 23.49 15.66 3.40
C PRO A 117 25.01 15.51 3.46
N VAL A 118 25.75 16.58 3.70
CA VAL A 118 27.21 16.58 3.66
C VAL A 118 27.81 17.36 4.83
N LYS A 119 28.94 16.86 5.34
CA LYS A 119 29.59 17.40 6.56
C LYS A 119 30.31 18.74 6.32
N ASN A 120 30.70 19.02 5.09
CA ASN A 120 31.32 20.28 4.66
C ASN A 120 31.00 20.49 3.18
N GLY A 121 30.26 21.56 2.86
CA GLY A 121 29.80 21.84 1.50
C GLY A 121 30.91 22.09 0.50
N ILE A 122 31.81 23.03 0.79
CA ILE A 122 32.86 23.47 -0.15
C ILE A 122 33.76 22.29 -0.52
N ALA A 123 34.27 21.58 0.50
CA ALA A 123 35.12 20.41 0.31
C ALA A 123 34.38 19.20 -0.30
N PHE A 124 33.04 19.18 -0.26
CA PHE A 124 32.26 18.17 -0.98
C PHE A 124 32.08 18.54 -2.46
N THR A 125 31.76 19.80 -2.78
CA THR A 125 31.62 20.28 -4.17
C THR A 125 32.89 20.02 -4.99
N GLU A 126 34.07 20.32 -4.44
CA GLU A 126 35.35 20.10 -5.13
C GLU A 126 35.58 18.61 -5.45
N LYS A 127 35.39 17.72 -4.46
CA LYS A 127 35.49 16.27 -4.66
C LYS A 127 34.41 15.72 -5.59
N PHE A 128 33.20 16.27 -5.54
CA PHE A 128 32.10 15.87 -6.43
C PHE A 128 32.44 16.19 -7.88
N ILE A 129 33.02 17.37 -8.15
CA ILE A 129 33.53 17.75 -9.49
C ILE A 129 34.66 16.82 -9.94
N GLU A 130 35.58 16.44 -9.05
CA GLU A 130 36.67 15.48 -9.34
C GLU A 130 36.13 14.11 -9.79
N ILE A 131 35.17 13.55 -9.05
CA ILE A 131 34.54 12.26 -9.36
C ILE A 131 33.61 12.35 -10.56
N ALA A 132 32.84 13.43 -10.69
CA ALA A 132 31.98 13.64 -11.84
C ALA A 132 32.80 13.69 -13.13
N ARG A 133 34.00 14.32 -13.13
CA ARG A 133 34.94 14.30 -14.27
C ARG A 133 35.53 12.92 -14.59
N ARG A 134 35.62 11.99 -13.62
CA ARG A 134 36.04 10.60 -13.87
C ARG A 134 34.95 9.75 -14.51
N TYR A 135 33.69 10.02 -14.17
CA TYR A 135 32.55 9.17 -14.53
C TYR A 135 31.71 9.73 -15.70
N ILE A 136 31.55 11.05 -15.76
CA ILE A 136 30.81 11.78 -16.79
C ILE A 136 31.84 12.49 -17.67
N GLN A 137 31.94 12.04 -18.92
CA GLN A 137 32.77 12.71 -19.92
C GLN A 137 32.23 14.13 -20.19
N GLU A 138 33.15 15.07 -20.43
CA GLU A 138 32.87 16.47 -20.76
C GLU A 138 32.08 17.21 -19.65
N ILE A 139 32.79 17.53 -18.55
CA ILE A 139 32.33 18.45 -17.49
C ILE A 139 33.24 19.69 -17.46
N GLU A 140 32.66 20.82 -17.87
CA GLU A 140 33.25 22.15 -17.80
C GLU A 140 32.46 22.98 -16.76
N PRO A 141 32.89 22.98 -15.48
CA PRO A 141 32.07 23.50 -14.40
C PRO A 141 32.06 25.03 -14.41
N HIS A 142 30.91 25.64 -14.69
CA HIS A 142 30.73 27.09 -14.70
C HIS A 142 30.10 27.55 -13.38
N SER A 143 30.81 28.39 -12.62
CA SER A 143 30.35 28.86 -11.30
C SER A 143 29.98 30.34 -11.30
N VAL A 144 28.75 30.64 -10.86
CA VAL A 144 28.18 31.98 -10.76
C VAL A 144 27.74 32.24 -9.32
N GLN A 145 27.96 33.44 -8.81
CA GLN A 145 27.41 33.86 -7.52
C GLN A 145 25.95 34.31 -7.69
N TYR A 146 25.02 33.60 -7.06
CA TYR A 146 23.61 33.97 -7.02
C TYR A 146 23.25 34.43 -5.60
N LYS A 147 23.06 35.75 -5.46
CA LYS A 147 22.86 36.49 -4.21
C LYS A 147 24.08 36.39 -3.27
N ASP A 148 24.16 35.34 -2.46
CA ASP A 148 25.31 35.00 -1.59
C ASP A 148 25.75 33.54 -1.71
N ILE A 149 25.09 32.73 -2.55
CA ILE A 149 25.38 31.31 -2.75
C ILE A 149 25.99 31.10 -4.13
N THR A 150 27.13 30.41 -4.16
CA THR A 150 27.71 29.92 -5.42
C THR A 150 26.85 28.81 -5.98
N VAL A 151 26.33 29.02 -7.19
CA VAL A 151 25.73 27.99 -8.04
C VAL A 151 26.79 27.56 -9.06
N THR A 152 26.95 26.25 -9.24
CA THR A 152 27.83 25.68 -10.26
C THR A 152 27.02 24.83 -11.23
N GLU A 153 26.97 25.22 -12.49
CA GLU A 153 26.56 24.35 -13.59
C GLU A 153 27.68 23.35 -13.87
N LEU A 154 27.36 22.05 -13.92
CA LEU A 154 28.32 20.99 -14.19
C LEU A 154 28.20 20.43 -15.61
N LYS A 155 26.98 20.44 -16.15
CA LYS A 155 26.59 20.01 -17.50
C LYS A 155 25.20 20.60 -17.80
N GLU A 156 24.76 20.56 -19.06
CA GLU A 156 23.34 20.77 -19.38
C GLU A 156 22.47 19.86 -18.49
N ASP A 157 21.35 20.40 -17.98
CA ASP A 157 20.44 19.74 -17.04
C ASP A 157 21.09 19.33 -15.68
N MET A 158 22.19 20.00 -15.22
CA MET A 158 22.81 19.72 -13.91
C MET A 158 23.44 20.95 -13.23
N TYR A 159 22.75 21.51 -12.24
CA TYR A 159 23.19 22.64 -11.41
C TYR A 159 23.37 22.21 -9.95
N VAL A 160 24.39 22.72 -9.26
CA VAL A 160 24.68 22.37 -7.86
C VAL A 160 24.96 23.59 -6.97
N ALA A 161 24.58 23.48 -5.69
CA ALA A 161 24.82 24.49 -4.66
C ALA A 161 24.87 23.84 -3.26
N PHE A 162 25.35 24.57 -2.24
CA PHE A 162 25.36 24.09 -0.85
C PHE A 162 24.49 24.96 0.07
N LEU A 163 23.51 24.34 0.73
CA LEU A 163 22.46 25.00 1.53
C LEU A 163 22.07 24.13 2.74
N ASN A 164 21.89 24.69 3.93
CA ASN A 164 21.39 23.96 5.12
C ASN A 164 22.15 22.66 5.52
N ASN A 165 23.42 22.50 5.15
CA ASN A 165 24.21 21.24 5.25
C ASN A 165 23.85 20.17 4.20
N TYR A 166 23.24 20.59 3.09
CA TYR A 166 22.93 19.76 1.93
C TYR A 166 23.66 20.27 0.70
N PHE A 167 24.30 19.36 -0.03
CA PHE A 167 24.67 19.56 -1.43
C PHE A 167 23.41 19.31 -2.27
N VAL A 168 22.87 20.37 -2.84
CA VAL A 168 21.65 20.35 -3.66
C VAL A 168 22.04 20.22 -5.11
N ILE A 169 21.40 19.30 -5.83
CA ILE A 169 21.53 19.11 -7.29
C ILE A 169 20.15 19.34 -7.91
N THR A 170 20.04 20.14 -8.96
CA THR A 170 18.78 20.33 -9.73
C THR A 170 18.98 20.10 -11.22
N SER A 171 17.89 19.82 -11.95
CA SER A 171 17.91 19.78 -13.42
C SER A 171 17.75 21.15 -14.10
N THR A 172 17.38 22.22 -13.38
CA THR A 172 17.31 23.57 -13.95
C THR A 172 17.87 24.65 -13.02
N ASP A 173 18.42 25.69 -13.63
CA ASP A 173 18.95 26.91 -13.00
C ASP A 173 17.85 27.65 -12.21
N ASP A 174 16.65 27.81 -12.78
CA ASP A 174 15.52 28.42 -12.08
C ASP A 174 15.07 27.60 -10.85
N CYS A 175 15.18 26.27 -10.88
CA CYS A 175 14.88 25.43 -9.72
C CYS A 175 15.87 25.65 -8.57
N ILE A 176 17.18 25.76 -8.86
CA ILE A 176 18.17 25.99 -7.79
C ILE A 176 18.11 27.42 -7.25
N LYS A 177 17.81 28.41 -8.12
CA LYS A 177 17.53 29.80 -7.71
C LYS A 177 16.30 29.89 -6.83
N GLU A 178 15.21 29.18 -7.15
CA GLU A 178 14.01 29.15 -6.30
C GLU A 178 14.28 28.52 -4.93
N ILE A 179 15.07 27.45 -4.86
CA ILE A 179 15.50 26.83 -3.59
C ILE A 179 16.36 27.81 -2.76
N ILE A 180 17.26 28.57 -3.39
CA ILE A 180 18.05 29.65 -2.74
C ILE A 180 17.14 30.77 -2.21
N ASP A 181 16.15 31.18 -3.00
CA ASP A 181 15.23 32.26 -2.64
C ASP A 181 14.35 31.87 -1.46
N ILE A 182 13.82 30.65 -1.48
CA ILE A 182 13.06 30.08 -0.37
C ILE A 182 13.91 29.92 0.89
N HIS A 183 15.17 29.49 0.77
CA HIS A 183 16.10 29.41 1.90
C HIS A 183 16.31 30.78 2.59
N ARG A 184 16.43 31.86 1.79
CA ARG A 184 16.61 33.24 2.29
C ARG A 184 15.32 33.86 2.82
N GLU A 185 14.21 33.74 2.10
CA GLU A 185 12.94 34.40 2.42
C GLU A 185 12.09 33.64 3.44
N ARG A 186 12.29 32.33 3.58
CA ARG A 186 11.53 31.42 4.46
C ARG A 186 10.02 31.46 4.23
N ASN A 187 9.59 31.74 3.00
CA ASN A 187 8.21 31.64 2.52
C ASN A 187 8.11 30.56 1.42
N ARG A 188 6.91 30.26 0.92
CA ARG A 188 6.66 29.37 -0.24
C ARG A 188 7.28 27.95 -0.15
N SER A 189 7.67 27.51 1.03
CA SER A 189 8.32 26.22 1.27
C SER A 189 7.34 25.11 1.63
N LEU A 190 7.69 23.87 1.27
CA LEU A 190 6.87 22.68 1.49
C LEU A 190 6.49 22.49 2.97
N ILE A 191 7.38 22.82 3.91
CA ILE A 191 7.07 22.76 5.36
C ILE A 191 5.98 23.74 5.80
N LEU A 192 5.72 24.81 5.03
CA LEU A 192 4.66 25.77 5.31
C LEU A 192 3.32 25.36 4.69
N ASN A 193 3.33 24.50 3.67
CA ASN A 193 2.14 24.07 2.95
C ASN A 193 1.12 23.35 3.87
N PRO A 194 -0.16 23.75 3.92
CA PRO A 194 -1.15 23.16 4.81
C PRO A 194 -1.37 21.65 4.61
N LYS A 195 -1.30 21.15 3.37
CA LYS A 195 -1.51 19.74 3.05
C LYS A 195 -0.31 18.89 3.46
N TYR A 196 0.90 19.41 3.30
CA TYR A 196 2.11 18.79 3.85
C TYR A 196 2.11 18.75 5.38
N LYS A 197 1.60 19.81 6.04
CA LYS A 197 1.41 19.83 7.51
C LYS A 197 0.43 18.75 7.99
N LYS A 198 -0.71 18.55 7.31
CA LYS A 198 -1.62 17.41 7.58
C LYS A 198 -0.89 16.07 7.43
N TYR A 199 -0.18 15.86 6.32
CA TYR A 199 0.64 14.66 6.07
C TYR A 199 1.64 14.34 7.20
N ILE A 200 2.35 15.35 7.72
CA ILE A 200 3.30 15.18 8.84
C ILE A 200 2.58 14.93 10.18
N ALA A 201 1.40 15.51 10.40
CA ALA A 201 0.66 15.38 11.66
C ALA A 201 -0.10 14.04 11.77
N GLU A 202 -0.69 13.57 10.67
CA GLU A 202 -1.43 12.30 10.60
C GLU A 202 -0.49 11.09 10.41
N GLY A 203 0.63 11.32 9.72
CA GLY A 203 1.59 10.29 9.35
C GLY A 203 2.49 9.84 10.50
N LYS A 204 2.23 8.64 11.05
CA LYS A 204 3.25 7.85 11.77
C LYS A 204 4.28 7.26 10.79
N ASN A 205 4.86 8.12 9.95
CA ASN A 205 5.63 7.79 8.76
C ASN A 205 7.08 7.43 9.12
N ASN A 206 7.19 6.27 9.78
CA ASN A 206 8.41 5.64 10.25
C ASN A 206 8.91 4.57 9.26
N PHE A 207 8.52 4.63 7.98
CA PHE A 207 9.06 3.75 6.94
C PHE A 207 10.43 4.22 6.47
N ASP A 208 11.23 3.33 5.86
CA ASP A 208 12.55 3.66 5.32
C ASP A 208 12.49 4.63 4.14
N VAL A 209 11.37 4.64 3.44
CA VAL A 209 10.94 5.60 2.41
C VAL A 209 9.55 6.13 2.77
N ASN A 210 9.31 7.45 2.70
CA ASN A 210 8.04 8.15 3.01
C ASN A 210 7.78 9.25 1.97
N ILE A 211 6.98 8.91 0.96
CA ILE A 211 6.63 9.74 -0.18
C ILE A 211 5.40 10.58 0.16
N TYR A 212 5.50 11.90 0.01
CA TYR A 212 4.35 12.80 -0.13
C TYR A 212 4.10 13.06 -1.61
N ILE A 213 2.85 13.02 -2.05
CA ILE A 213 2.44 13.39 -3.40
C ILE A 213 1.33 14.44 -3.29
N SER A 214 1.58 15.61 -3.87
CA SER A 214 0.59 16.68 -3.93
C SER A 214 -0.46 16.39 -5.01
N PRO A 215 -1.68 16.93 -4.89
CA PRO A 215 -2.77 16.60 -5.82
C PRO A 215 -2.56 17.22 -7.20
N ALA A 216 -1.63 18.19 -7.32
CA ALA A 216 -1.26 18.78 -8.60
C ALA A 216 -0.59 17.77 -9.56
N ILE A 217 -0.17 16.59 -9.07
CA ILE A 217 0.25 15.47 -9.94
C ILE A 217 -0.86 15.04 -10.92
N ALA A 218 -2.14 15.20 -10.54
CA ALA A 218 -3.28 14.88 -11.42
C ALA A 218 -3.23 15.71 -12.71
N ASN A 219 -2.80 16.98 -12.62
CA ASN A 219 -2.64 17.83 -13.80
C ASN A 219 -1.58 17.28 -14.76
N SER A 220 -0.44 16.78 -14.27
CA SER A 220 0.56 16.12 -15.12
C SER A 220 0.06 14.82 -15.74
N ILE A 221 -0.64 13.97 -14.97
CA ILE A 221 -1.18 12.69 -15.47
C ILE A 221 -2.21 12.93 -16.58
N ASN A 222 -3.11 13.90 -16.40
CA ASN A 222 -4.17 14.21 -17.34
C ASN A 222 -3.64 14.85 -18.64
N ILE A 223 -2.48 15.53 -18.60
CA ILE A 223 -1.77 15.97 -19.81
C ILE A 223 -1.25 14.75 -20.59
N THR A 224 -0.54 13.83 -19.93
CA THR A 224 0.02 12.64 -20.60
C THR A 224 -1.06 11.73 -21.22
N GLN A 225 -2.28 11.70 -20.67
CA GLN A 225 -3.38 10.96 -21.29
C GLN A 225 -3.95 11.65 -22.54
N LYS A 226 -4.04 12.98 -22.57
CA LYS A 226 -4.55 13.71 -23.75
C LYS A 226 -3.68 13.55 -24.99
N ASP A 227 -2.38 13.40 -24.82
CA ASP A 227 -1.44 13.14 -25.93
C ASP A 227 -1.49 11.69 -26.46
N ASN A 228 -2.30 10.80 -25.86
CA ASN A 228 -2.33 9.36 -26.16
C ASN A 228 -3.73 8.77 -26.42
N ILE A 229 -4.79 9.59 -26.47
CA ILE A 229 -6.16 9.13 -26.71
C ILE A 229 -6.60 9.52 -28.13
N ASP A 230 -6.79 8.51 -28.98
CA ASP A 230 -7.57 8.64 -30.22
C ASP A 230 -9.07 8.63 -29.86
N ASP A 231 -9.87 9.47 -30.52
CA ASP A 231 -11.07 10.11 -29.92
C ASP A 231 -12.34 9.22 -29.89
N THR A 232 -12.20 7.95 -29.47
CA THR A 232 -13.25 6.91 -29.60
C THR A 232 -13.34 5.93 -28.42
N THR A 233 -13.53 6.40 -27.18
CA THR A 233 -14.21 5.58 -26.14
C THR A 233 -14.80 6.40 -24.99
N GLU A 234 -16.14 6.47 -24.91
CA GLU A 234 -16.86 7.01 -23.74
C GLU A 234 -16.77 6.04 -22.54
N ASN A 235 -15.75 6.14 -21.68
CA ASN A 235 -15.70 5.44 -20.38
C ASN A 235 -14.74 6.05 -19.34
N THR A 236 -14.30 7.31 -19.50
CA THR A 236 -13.32 8.01 -18.64
C THR A 236 -13.86 8.48 -17.27
N TYR A 237 -15.08 8.10 -16.89
CA TYR A 237 -15.92 8.88 -15.97
C TYR A 237 -15.75 8.64 -14.44
N ASP A 238 -14.76 7.86 -13.99
CA ASP A 238 -14.64 7.46 -12.57
C ASP A 238 -13.28 7.81 -11.93
N SER A 239 -12.17 7.60 -12.65
CA SER A 239 -10.81 7.83 -12.13
C SER A 239 -10.46 9.30 -11.90
N GLU A 240 -10.83 10.19 -12.84
CA GLU A 240 -10.58 11.64 -12.71
C GLU A 240 -11.34 12.23 -11.51
N LEU A 241 -12.59 11.81 -11.29
CA LEU A 241 -13.42 12.30 -10.17
C LEU A 241 -12.80 11.96 -8.81
N ILE A 242 -12.24 10.76 -8.66
CA ILE A 242 -11.59 10.33 -7.41
C ILE A 242 -10.27 11.08 -7.21
N LEU A 243 -9.43 11.24 -8.25
CA LEU A 243 -8.16 11.97 -8.14
C LEU A 243 -8.36 13.46 -7.83
N ASN A 244 -9.35 14.10 -8.47
CA ASN A 244 -9.73 15.49 -8.18
C ASN A 244 -10.27 15.68 -6.75
N ALA A 245 -10.67 14.59 -6.07
CA ALA A 245 -11.16 14.61 -4.69
C ALA A 245 -10.07 14.31 -3.63
N VAL A 246 -8.80 14.14 -4.02
CA VAL A 246 -7.70 13.87 -3.09
C VAL A 246 -7.04 15.18 -2.62
N GLU A 247 -6.80 15.31 -1.31
CA GLU A 247 -5.94 16.38 -0.78
C GLU A 247 -4.46 16.10 -0.98
N TYR A 248 -4.01 14.88 -0.66
CA TYR A 248 -2.68 14.35 -0.95
C TYR A 248 -2.71 12.81 -0.97
N ILE A 249 -1.74 12.22 -1.67
CA ILE A 249 -1.39 10.81 -1.51
C ILE A 249 -0.14 10.75 -0.62
N SER A 250 -0.10 9.76 0.26
CA SER A 250 1.12 9.36 0.96
C SER A 250 1.44 7.91 0.66
N ALA A 251 2.72 7.59 0.60
CA ALA A 251 3.19 6.21 0.56
C ALA A 251 4.42 6.06 1.44
N GLY A 252 4.69 4.84 1.90
CA GLY A 252 5.97 4.52 2.51
C GLY A 252 6.30 3.03 2.41
N PHE A 253 7.59 2.73 2.39
CA PHE A 253 8.09 1.36 2.37
C PHE A 253 9.36 1.20 3.20
N GLY A 254 9.60 0.03 3.76
CA GLY A 254 10.82 -0.27 4.49
C GLY A 254 10.89 -1.72 4.94
N ILE A 255 11.96 -2.05 5.66
CA ILE A 255 12.16 -3.36 6.26
C ILE A 255 12.27 -3.23 7.77
N GLU A 256 11.66 -4.18 8.47
CA GLU A 256 11.78 -4.35 9.91
C GLU A 256 11.89 -5.85 10.19
N ASP A 257 13.02 -6.24 10.79
CA ASP A 257 13.49 -7.63 10.90
C ASP A 257 13.48 -8.36 9.54
N ASN A 258 12.61 -9.35 9.33
CA ASN A 258 12.42 -10.06 8.05
C ASN A 258 11.11 -9.68 7.33
N THR A 259 10.50 -8.54 7.70
CA THR A 259 9.21 -8.08 7.15
C THR A 259 9.42 -6.86 6.25
N LEU A 260 9.07 -6.99 4.97
CA LEU A 260 8.85 -5.85 4.09
C LEU A 260 7.52 -5.20 4.48
N LYS A 261 7.55 -3.92 4.88
CA LYS A 261 6.36 -3.16 5.25
C LYS A 261 6.12 -2.06 4.23
N MET A 262 4.92 -2.01 3.67
CA MET A 262 4.49 -1.00 2.71
C MET A 262 3.16 -0.40 3.16
N LYS A 263 2.96 0.90 2.97
CA LYS A 263 1.65 1.54 3.21
C LYS A 263 1.41 2.65 2.20
N GLY A 264 0.23 2.67 1.60
CA GLY A 264 -0.30 3.79 0.83
C GLY A 264 -1.51 4.39 1.55
N ALA A 265 -1.71 5.70 1.46
CA ALA A 265 -2.90 6.35 1.99
C ALA A 265 -3.33 7.59 1.19
N LEU A 266 -4.63 7.85 1.21
CA LEU A 266 -5.30 8.97 0.58
C LEU A 266 -6.01 9.77 1.68
N LEU A 267 -5.71 11.06 1.79
CA LEU A 267 -6.61 12.00 2.45
C LEU A 267 -7.53 12.58 1.38
N PHE A 268 -8.84 12.49 1.58
CA PHE A 268 -9.82 13.08 0.65
C PHE A 268 -10.29 14.46 1.09
N ALA A 269 -10.46 15.36 0.11
CA ALA A 269 -10.97 16.71 0.28
C ALA A 269 -12.40 16.70 0.84
N GLU A 270 -12.74 17.77 1.56
CA GLU A 270 -14.06 17.99 2.17
C GLU A 270 -15.17 18.20 1.12
N ASP A 271 -16.41 18.02 1.53
CA ASP A 271 -17.66 18.27 0.78
C ASP A 271 -17.79 17.60 -0.62
N ASN A 272 -17.05 16.52 -0.88
CA ASN A 272 -17.22 15.71 -2.10
C ASN A 272 -18.21 14.53 -1.87
N PRO A 273 -19.38 14.50 -2.54
CA PRO A 273 -20.39 13.45 -2.32
C PRO A 273 -19.96 12.04 -2.72
N TYR A 274 -19.01 11.90 -3.65
CA TYR A 274 -18.49 10.61 -4.13
C TYR A 274 -17.51 10.01 -3.11
N VAL A 275 -16.69 10.87 -2.48
CA VAL A 275 -15.90 10.52 -1.31
C VAL A 275 -16.80 10.10 -0.16
N ASP A 276 -17.84 10.88 0.16
CA ASP A 276 -18.75 10.57 1.26
C ASP A 276 -19.54 9.26 1.01
N MET A 277 -19.82 8.92 -0.25
CA MET A 277 -20.34 7.62 -0.66
C MET A 277 -19.36 6.48 -0.33
N ILE A 278 -18.09 6.60 -0.72
CA ILE A 278 -17.05 5.61 -0.43
C ILE A 278 -16.83 5.49 1.09
N LEU A 279 -16.61 6.60 1.79
CA LEU A 279 -16.39 6.65 3.24
C LEU A 279 -17.59 6.15 4.05
N GLY A 280 -18.82 6.28 3.52
CA GLY A 280 -20.06 5.82 4.12
C GLY A 280 -20.29 4.31 3.98
N LEU A 281 -19.79 3.69 2.90
CA LEU A 281 -19.82 2.24 2.67
C LEU A 281 -18.85 1.47 3.57
N LEU A 282 -17.72 2.06 3.96
CA LEU A 282 -16.68 1.41 4.75
C LEU A 282 -16.98 1.47 6.26
N LYS A 283 -17.19 0.32 6.90
CA LYS A 283 -17.58 0.26 8.33
C LYS A 283 -16.40 -0.13 9.21
N THR A 284 -16.08 0.72 10.17
CA THR A 284 -15.01 0.49 11.16
C THR A 284 -15.58 -0.01 12.50
N GLY A 285 -14.72 -0.25 13.49
CA GLY A 285 -15.10 -0.62 14.85
C GLY A 285 -15.77 -1.99 15.02
N GLN A 286 -15.73 -2.87 14.03
CA GLN A 286 -16.30 -4.24 14.13
C GLN A 286 -15.25 -5.33 14.44
N ASN A 287 -13.98 -4.97 14.65
CA ASN A 287 -12.89 -5.92 14.91
C ASN A 287 -13.16 -6.86 16.10
N GLN A 288 -13.80 -6.37 17.17
CA GLN A 288 -14.18 -7.18 18.34
C GLN A 288 -15.24 -8.27 18.06
N LYS A 289 -15.88 -8.27 16.89
CA LYS A 289 -16.79 -9.34 16.45
C LYS A 289 -16.09 -10.40 15.61
N ALA A 290 -14.87 -10.13 15.15
CA ALA A 290 -14.08 -11.05 14.35
C ALA A 290 -13.60 -12.23 15.20
N LEU A 291 -13.47 -13.41 14.59
CA LEU A 291 -13.06 -14.64 15.27
C LEU A 291 -11.57 -14.94 15.05
N ASP A 292 -10.84 -15.36 16.08
CA ASP A 292 -9.45 -15.82 15.98
C ASP A 292 -9.42 -17.32 15.65
N VAL A 293 -9.23 -17.64 14.36
CA VAL A 293 -9.22 -19.01 13.82
C VAL A 293 -7.89 -19.26 13.12
N ASN A 294 -7.18 -20.31 13.54
CA ASN A 294 -6.01 -20.78 12.80
C ASN A 294 -6.44 -21.44 11.46
N ALA A 295 -6.20 -20.73 10.36
CA ALA A 295 -6.41 -21.14 8.98
C ALA A 295 -5.16 -20.76 8.14
N ASP A 296 -5.10 -21.17 6.87
CA ASP A 296 -3.98 -20.79 5.98
C ASP A 296 -4.17 -19.39 5.40
N SER A 297 -5.41 -19.03 5.09
CA SER A 297 -5.79 -17.65 4.80
C SER A 297 -6.97 -17.23 5.68
N TYR A 298 -6.95 -15.99 6.13
CA TYR A 298 -8.00 -15.38 6.94
C TYR A 298 -8.38 -14.02 6.35
N ILE A 299 -9.67 -13.77 6.21
CA ILE A 299 -10.21 -12.50 5.70
C ILE A 299 -11.22 -11.95 6.71
N PHE A 300 -11.17 -10.64 6.91
CA PHE A 300 -12.15 -9.84 7.65
C PHE A 300 -12.61 -8.71 6.71
N ILE A 301 -13.93 -8.60 6.52
CA ILE A 301 -14.57 -7.55 5.72
C ILE A 301 -15.66 -6.93 6.59
N SER A 302 -15.66 -5.60 6.69
CA SER A 302 -16.64 -4.84 7.49
C SER A 302 -17.21 -3.69 6.67
N LEU A 303 -18.45 -3.86 6.21
CA LEU A 303 -19.14 -2.93 5.30
C LEU A 303 -20.47 -2.44 5.88
N ASN A 304 -20.84 -1.21 5.52
CA ASN A 304 -22.04 -0.56 5.97
C ASN A 304 -23.22 -0.90 5.06
N TYR A 305 -23.71 -2.14 5.14
CA TYR A 305 -24.85 -2.60 4.33
C TYR A 305 -26.11 -1.73 4.53
N LYS A 306 -26.27 -1.04 5.67
CA LYS A 306 -27.39 -0.11 5.90
C LYS A 306 -27.25 1.16 5.04
N TYR A 307 -26.03 1.65 4.83
CA TYR A 307 -25.74 2.72 3.87
C TYR A 307 -25.90 2.24 2.43
N LEU A 308 -25.29 1.10 2.06
CA LEU A 308 -25.44 0.48 0.73
C LEU A 308 -26.91 0.27 0.34
N ASN A 309 -27.75 -0.17 1.28
CA ASN A 309 -29.17 -0.38 1.00
C ASN A 309 -29.98 0.91 0.83
N ASN A 310 -29.52 2.04 1.38
CA ASN A 310 -30.13 3.35 1.11
C ASN A 310 -29.64 3.92 -0.21
N LEU A 311 -28.33 3.82 -0.50
CA LEU A 311 -27.71 4.20 -1.77
C LEU A 311 -28.35 3.46 -2.96
N CYS A 312 -28.53 2.15 -2.83
CA CYS A 312 -29.12 1.28 -3.85
C CYS A 312 -30.67 1.28 -3.92
N LYS A 313 -31.29 2.35 -3.42
CA LYS A 313 -32.63 2.80 -3.85
C LYS A 313 -32.56 3.65 -5.13
N SER A 314 -31.37 4.08 -5.54
CA SER A 314 -31.09 4.66 -6.85
C SER A 314 -30.70 3.58 -7.87
N ASN A 315 -30.85 3.90 -9.16
CA ASN A 315 -30.56 3.00 -10.28
C ASN A 315 -29.07 3.03 -10.71
N ALA A 316 -28.13 3.09 -9.76
CA ALA A 316 -26.70 3.05 -10.08
C ALA A 316 -26.26 1.64 -10.54
N PRO A 317 -25.38 1.48 -11.54
CA PRO A 317 -25.02 0.17 -12.09
C PRO A 317 -24.49 -0.83 -11.05
N PHE A 318 -23.63 -0.39 -10.12
CA PHE A 318 -23.11 -1.25 -9.04
C PHE A 318 -24.21 -1.77 -8.10
N CYS A 319 -25.37 -1.11 -8.06
CA CYS A 319 -26.52 -1.54 -7.27
C CYS A 319 -27.32 -2.65 -7.94
N GLU A 320 -27.16 -2.94 -9.23
CA GLU A 320 -27.79 -4.10 -9.87
C GLU A 320 -27.28 -5.41 -9.25
N THR A 321 -25.97 -5.54 -9.06
CA THR A 321 -25.35 -6.71 -8.42
C THR A 321 -25.86 -6.90 -6.98
N TYR A 322 -25.96 -5.81 -6.21
CA TYR A 322 -26.48 -5.86 -4.83
C TYR A 322 -27.98 -6.16 -4.77
N ASN A 323 -28.78 -5.57 -5.64
CA ASN A 323 -30.22 -5.83 -5.72
C ASN A 323 -30.52 -7.25 -6.25
N SER A 324 -29.70 -7.77 -7.18
CA SER A 324 -29.72 -9.17 -7.63
C SER A 324 -29.38 -10.14 -6.49
N PHE A 325 -28.32 -9.86 -5.71
CA PHE A 325 -27.98 -10.63 -4.50
C PHE A 325 -29.14 -10.68 -3.49
N LYS A 326 -29.76 -9.54 -3.16
CA LYS A 326 -30.96 -9.49 -2.31
C LYS A 326 -32.12 -10.31 -2.88
N LYS A 327 -32.37 -10.19 -4.19
CA LYS A 327 -33.41 -10.95 -4.89
C LYS A 327 -33.15 -12.46 -4.81
N ASN A 328 -31.93 -12.92 -5.04
CA ASN A 328 -31.60 -14.35 -5.00
C ASN A 328 -31.77 -14.93 -3.58
N ILE A 329 -31.39 -14.21 -2.52
CA ILE A 329 -31.66 -14.62 -1.13
C ILE A 329 -33.17 -14.73 -0.84
N LYS A 330 -33.99 -13.85 -1.45
CA LYS A 330 -35.44 -13.87 -1.30
C LYS A 330 -36.12 -14.96 -2.11
N ASP A 331 -35.71 -15.14 -3.36
CA ASP A 331 -36.32 -16.08 -4.31
C ASP A 331 -35.88 -17.53 -4.03
N GLU A 332 -34.61 -17.77 -3.70
CA GLU A 332 -34.12 -19.09 -3.30
C GLU A 332 -34.25 -19.34 -1.80
N GLY A 333 -33.63 -18.47 -0.98
CA GLY A 333 -33.50 -18.62 0.47
C GLY A 333 -34.80 -18.42 1.24
N LYS A 334 -35.80 -17.76 0.63
CA LYS A 334 -37.08 -17.35 1.27
C LYS A 334 -36.87 -16.45 2.50
N ILE A 335 -35.84 -15.61 2.46
CA ILE A 335 -35.48 -14.64 3.49
C ILE A 335 -35.47 -13.24 2.86
N ASP A 336 -36.20 -12.28 3.43
CA ASP A 336 -36.14 -10.89 2.98
C ASP A 336 -34.91 -10.20 3.61
N PHE A 337 -33.82 -10.06 2.84
CA PHE A 337 -32.54 -9.54 3.35
C PHE A 337 -32.67 -8.21 4.09
N GLU A 338 -33.52 -7.29 3.60
CA GLU A 338 -33.67 -5.94 4.17
C GLU A 338 -34.43 -5.94 5.51
N LYS A 339 -35.35 -6.89 5.69
CA LYS A 339 -36.21 -6.98 6.89
C LYS A 339 -35.69 -7.97 7.94
N GLU A 340 -34.96 -8.99 7.50
CA GLU A 340 -34.64 -10.15 8.35
C GLU A 340 -33.15 -10.26 8.68
N ILE A 341 -32.26 -9.85 7.76
CA ILE A 341 -30.81 -9.91 7.97
C ILE A 341 -30.29 -8.51 8.33
N LEU A 342 -30.53 -7.53 7.47
CA LEU A 342 -29.97 -6.18 7.54
C LEU A 342 -30.17 -5.43 8.87
N PRO A 343 -31.28 -5.57 9.62
CA PRO A 343 -31.42 -4.87 10.90
C PRO A 343 -30.42 -5.36 11.95
N TYR A 344 -30.12 -6.67 11.94
CA TYR A 344 -29.34 -7.38 12.97
C TYR A 344 -27.92 -7.74 12.51
N PHE A 345 -27.66 -7.74 11.20
CA PHE A 345 -26.33 -8.01 10.67
C PHE A 345 -25.37 -6.88 11.03
N SER A 346 -24.26 -7.24 11.67
CA SER A 346 -23.20 -6.30 12.05
C SER A 346 -22.52 -5.62 10.85
N GLY A 347 -22.67 -6.18 9.64
CA GLY A 347 -21.89 -5.79 8.46
C GLY A 347 -20.50 -6.43 8.40
N MET A 348 -20.15 -7.25 9.39
CA MET A 348 -18.85 -7.92 9.53
C MET A 348 -18.95 -9.39 9.10
N THR A 349 -18.08 -9.78 8.17
CA THR A 349 -17.90 -11.14 7.68
C THR A 349 -16.46 -11.58 7.88
N ASN A 350 -16.26 -12.77 8.45
CA ASN A 350 -14.99 -13.47 8.32
C ASN A 350 -15.06 -14.57 7.26
N VAL A 351 -13.94 -14.80 6.56
CA VAL A 351 -13.73 -15.96 5.69
C VAL A 351 -12.43 -16.64 6.11
N PHE A 352 -12.47 -17.96 6.22
CA PHE A 352 -11.35 -18.82 6.59
C PHE A 352 -11.10 -19.79 5.44
N LEU A 353 -9.85 -19.92 5.02
CA LEU A 353 -9.42 -20.84 3.97
C LEU A 353 -8.31 -21.76 4.47
N ILE A 354 -8.41 -23.05 4.18
CA ILE A 354 -7.31 -24.02 4.30
C ILE A 354 -7.05 -24.60 2.90
N ASP A 355 -5.79 -24.79 2.55
CA ASP A 355 -5.46 -25.47 1.31
C ASP A 355 -5.67 -26.98 1.44
N SER A 356 -6.70 -27.48 0.76
CA SER A 356 -6.99 -28.91 0.61
C SER A 356 -6.41 -29.51 -0.68
N GLY A 357 -5.57 -28.76 -1.40
CA GLY A 357 -4.76 -29.22 -2.53
C GLY A 357 -5.55 -29.68 -3.78
N SER A 358 -6.87 -29.51 -3.79
CA SER A 358 -7.78 -30.17 -4.73
C SER A 358 -8.71 -29.23 -5.51
N SER A 359 -8.70 -27.92 -5.24
CA SER A 359 -9.58 -26.94 -5.88
C SER A 359 -9.00 -25.52 -5.89
N ILE A 360 -9.43 -24.69 -6.86
CA ILE A 360 -8.96 -23.29 -7.03
C ILE A 360 -9.33 -22.40 -5.84
N ILE A 361 -10.48 -22.68 -5.22
CA ILE A 361 -10.83 -22.22 -3.87
C ILE A 361 -10.83 -23.49 -3.01
N GLY A 362 -9.97 -23.55 -2.01
CA GLY A 362 -9.81 -24.71 -1.13
C GLY A 362 -10.97 -24.91 -0.14
N ASP A 363 -10.65 -25.45 1.02
CA ASP A 363 -11.63 -25.65 2.08
C ASP A 363 -11.96 -24.31 2.73
N ILE A 364 -13.24 -23.94 2.73
CA ILE A 364 -13.77 -22.64 3.12
C ILE A 364 -14.76 -22.75 4.27
N ALA A 365 -14.66 -21.81 5.21
CA ALA A 365 -15.75 -21.43 6.11
C ALA A 365 -15.95 -19.92 6.10
N ILE A 366 -17.19 -19.49 6.27
CA ILE A 366 -17.63 -18.09 6.33
C ILE A 366 -18.43 -17.92 7.62
N PHE A 367 -18.12 -16.86 8.36
CA PHE A 367 -18.87 -16.45 9.54
C PHE A 367 -19.49 -15.07 9.31
N LEU A 368 -20.81 -14.97 9.51
CA LEU A 368 -21.60 -13.74 9.42
C LEU A 368 -22.01 -13.33 10.83
N ALA A 369 -21.44 -12.24 11.36
CA ALA A 369 -21.75 -11.79 12.72
C ALA A 369 -23.13 -11.10 12.79
N ILE A 370 -24.07 -11.73 13.51
CA ILE A 370 -25.42 -11.23 13.75
C ILE A 370 -25.49 -10.77 15.20
N ASP A 371 -25.90 -9.53 15.43
CA ASP A 371 -25.92 -8.89 16.75
C ASP A 371 -27.09 -9.37 17.65
N ASP A 372 -27.88 -10.35 17.19
CA ASP A 372 -29.00 -10.97 17.88
C ASP A 372 -28.95 -12.51 17.78
N ALA A 373 -28.93 -13.18 18.94
CA ALA A 373 -28.82 -14.62 19.05
C ALA A 373 -30.11 -15.38 18.67
N GLN A 374 -31.29 -14.79 18.89
CA GLN A 374 -32.57 -15.38 18.48
C GLN A 374 -32.73 -15.29 16.95
N LYS A 375 -32.33 -14.16 16.36
CA LYS A 375 -32.34 -13.99 14.89
C LYS A 375 -31.34 -14.90 14.19
N SER A 376 -30.20 -15.19 14.82
CA SER A 376 -29.27 -16.22 14.33
C SER A 376 -29.95 -17.60 14.20
N GLU A 377 -30.78 -17.99 15.16
CA GLU A 377 -31.56 -19.24 15.11
C GLU A 377 -32.73 -19.18 14.11
N GLU A 378 -33.48 -18.08 14.06
CA GLU A 378 -34.58 -17.89 13.09
C GLU A 378 -34.10 -17.96 11.64
N LEU A 379 -33.01 -17.25 11.32
CA LEU A 379 -32.40 -17.23 9.99
C LEU A 379 -31.86 -18.62 9.62
N TRP A 380 -31.20 -19.32 10.55
CA TRP A 380 -30.76 -20.70 10.34
C TRP A 380 -31.95 -21.65 10.06
N LYS A 381 -33.05 -21.53 10.83
CA LYS A 381 -34.28 -22.31 10.60
C LYS A 381 -34.90 -22.02 9.23
N LYS A 382 -34.98 -20.77 8.80
CA LYS A 382 -35.50 -20.41 7.47
C LYS A 382 -34.62 -20.95 6.35
N PHE A 383 -33.31 -20.78 6.45
CA PHE A 383 -32.36 -21.26 5.45
C PHE A 383 -32.38 -22.79 5.38
N LYS A 384 -32.43 -23.49 6.53
CA LYS A 384 -32.66 -24.94 6.61
C LYS A 384 -33.91 -25.33 5.82
N ASN A 385 -35.06 -24.70 6.09
CA ASN A 385 -36.32 -25.06 5.45
C ASN A 385 -36.31 -24.83 3.92
N SER A 386 -35.69 -23.74 3.44
CA SER A 386 -35.48 -23.49 2.01
C SER A 386 -34.61 -24.57 1.35
N VAL A 387 -33.48 -24.91 1.97
CA VAL A 387 -32.54 -25.90 1.44
C VAL A 387 -33.16 -27.31 1.50
N GLN A 388 -33.81 -27.67 2.60
CA GLN A 388 -34.53 -28.93 2.76
C GLN A 388 -35.59 -29.11 1.67
N GLY A 389 -36.41 -28.08 1.40
CA GLY A 389 -37.42 -28.12 0.34
C GLY A 389 -36.86 -28.31 -1.07
N ARG A 390 -35.63 -27.83 -1.33
CA ARG A 390 -34.94 -27.97 -2.62
C ARG A 390 -34.20 -29.30 -2.79
N TYR A 391 -33.46 -29.74 -1.78
CA TYR A 391 -32.45 -30.81 -1.93
C TYR A 391 -32.87 -32.19 -1.37
N SER A 392 -33.90 -32.29 -0.52
CA SER A 392 -34.27 -33.57 0.14
C SER A 392 -34.64 -34.68 -0.84
N LYS A 393 -35.34 -34.36 -1.94
CA LYS A 393 -35.82 -35.37 -2.92
C LYS A 393 -34.70 -36.21 -3.53
N ASN A 394 -33.48 -35.67 -3.59
CA ASN A 394 -32.33 -36.29 -4.24
C ASN A 394 -31.29 -36.85 -3.24
N LYS A 395 -31.66 -37.01 -1.95
CA LYS A 395 -30.74 -37.32 -0.83
C LYS A 395 -29.57 -36.33 -0.68
N LYS A 396 -29.68 -35.14 -1.28
CA LYS A 396 -28.68 -34.06 -1.23
C LYS A 396 -28.84 -33.14 0.00
N PHE A 397 -29.44 -33.64 1.09
CA PHE A 397 -29.69 -32.90 2.33
C PHE A 397 -29.67 -33.84 3.54
N GLY A 398 -29.23 -33.35 4.69
CA GLY A 398 -29.41 -34.01 5.98
C GLY A 398 -29.07 -33.12 7.17
N GLU A 399 -29.23 -33.66 8.38
CA GLU A 399 -28.99 -32.95 9.65
C GLU A 399 -27.93 -33.68 10.48
N GLU A 400 -27.15 -32.92 11.26
CA GLU A 400 -26.09 -33.43 12.13
C GLU A 400 -25.81 -32.45 13.29
N ARG A 401 -24.82 -32.74 14.13
CA ARG A 401 -24.33 -31.80 15.15
C ARG A 401 -22.85 -31.50 14.95
N ILE A 402 -22.51 -30.24 14.69
CA ILE A 402 -21.12 -29.78 14.64
C ILE A 402 -20.80 -29.16 16.00
N ASP A 403 -19.83 -29.75 16.70
CA ASP A 403 -19.41 -29.36 18.06
C ASP A 403 -20.57 -29.16 19.06
N GLY A 404 -21.58 -30.04 18.98
CA GLY A 404 -22.76 -29.99 19.84
C GLY A 404 -23.80 -28.92 19.44
N ARG A 405 -23.56 -28.07 18.43
CA ARG A 405 -24.56 -27.19 17.82
C ARG A 405 -25.41 -27.95 16.81
N ASN A 406 -26.65 -27.50 16.59
CA ASN A 406 -27.49 -28.03 15.52
C ASN A 406 -26.91 -27.59 14.16
N SER A 407 -26.80 -28.51 13.20
CA SER A 407 -26.31 -28.24 11.87
C SER A 407 -27.17 -28.96 10.83
N PHE A 408 -27.25 -28.39 9.62
CA PHE A 408 -27.68 -29.13 8.45
C PHE A 408 -26.60 -29.07 7.37
N TRP A 409 -26.64 -30.02 6.46
CA TRP A 409 -25.77 -30.05 5.29
C TRP A 409 -26.60 -30.24 4.03
N TYR A 410 -26.06 -29.77 2.91
CA TYR A 410 -26.60 -30.03 1.59
C TYR A 410 -25.48 -30.25 0.58
N ILE A 411 -25.81 -30.88 -0.53
CA ILE A 411 -24.89 -31.05 -1.66
C ILE A 411 -25.41 -30.15 -2.79
N ASP A 412 -24.56 -29.25 -3.28
CA ASP A 412 -24.95 -28.25 -4.28
C ASP A 412 -25.06 -28.84 -5.71
N GLN A 413 -25.12 -27.96 -6.72
CA GLN A 413 -25.13 -28.37 -8.12
C GLN A 413 -23.77 -28.94 -8.59
N ASN A 414 -22.66 -28.43 -8.03
CA ASN A 414 -21.28 -28.87 -8.32
C ASN A 414 -20.87 -30.15 -7.56
N ASN A 415 -21.78 -30.73 -6.79
CA ASN A 415 -21.57 -31.86 -5.86
C ASN A 415 -20.66 -31.57 -4.65
N ILE A 416 -20.44 -30.29 -4.33
CA ILE A 416 -19.77 -29.86 -3.10
C ILE A 416 -20.76 -29.95 -1.93
N ARG A 417 -20.35 -30.60 -0.83
CA ARG A 417 -21.14 -30.69 0.40
C ARG A 417 -20.87 -29.45 1.27
N TYR A 418 -21.90 -28.64 1.47
CA TYR A 418 -21.89 -27.49 2.38
C TYR A 418 -22.60 -27.82 3.68
N PHE A 419 -22.18 -27.17 4.75
CA PHE A 419 -22.66 -27.33 6.12
C PHE A 419 -23.03 -25.96 6.68
N VAL A 420 -24.12 -25.87 7.46
CA VAL A 420 -24.59 -24.61 8.03
C VAL A 420 -25.03 -24.78 9.48
N THR A 421 -24.49 -23.96 10.36
CA THR A 421 -24.79 -23.95 11.80
C THR A 421 -24.78 -22.50 12.35
N PHE A 422 -25.09 -22.32 13.62
CA PHE A 422 -25.21 -21.01 14.26
C PHE A 422 -24.84 -21.07 15.74
N ASP A 423 -24.48 -19.92 16.31
CA ASP A 423 -24.49 -19.72 17.76
C ASP A 423 -24.92 -18.29 18.12
N LYS A 424 -24.71 -17.87 19.38
CA LYS A 424 -25.09 -16.54 19.87
C LYS A 424 -24.38 -15.35 19.19
N ARG A 425 -23.38 -15.59 18.33
CA ARG A 425 -22.60 -14.57 17.61
C ARG A 425 -23.03 -14.42 16.15
N GLY A 426 -23.78 -15.37 15.61
CA GLY A 426 -24.17 -15.38 14.19
C GLY A 426 -24.17 -16.75 13.53
N ILE A 427 -24.01 -16.74 12.21
CA ILE A 427 -24.21 -17.89 11.33
C ILE A 427 -22.87 -18.31 10.71
N TYR A 428 -22.66 -19.62 10.63
CA TYR A 428 -21.47 -20.27 10.08
C TYR A 428 -21.87 -21.14 8.89
N THR A 429 -21.19 -20.99 7.76
CA THR A 429 -21.41 -21.80 6.55
C THR A 429 -20.08 -22.17 5.90
N GLY A 430 -19.96 -23.34 5.27
CA GLY A 430 -18.70 -23.77 4.67
C GLY A 430 -18.74 -25.20 4.11
N ASN A 431 -17.71 -25.63 3.40
CA ASN A 431 -17.59 -26.99 2.87
C ASN A 431 -16.80 -27.94 3.80
N ASN A 432 -16.08 -27.42 4.80
CA ASN A 432 -15.27 -28.20 5.74
C ASN A 432 -15.79 -28.11 7.19
N VAL A 433 -16.15 -29.27 7.76
CA VAL A 433 -16.67 -29.42 9.14
C VAL A 433 -15.66 -29.01 10.22
N ASN A 434 -14.37 -29.30 10.01
CA ASN A 434 -13.31 -28.98 10.96
C ASN A 434 -13.05 -27.46 11.01
N LEU A 435 -13.10 -26.75 9.88
CA LEU A 435 -13.04 -25.29 9.86
C LEU A 435 -14.23 -24.67 10.61
N ILE A 436 -15.45 -25.14 10.37
CA ILE A 436 -16.65 -24.66 11.10
C ILE A 436 -16.54 -24.97 12.60
N LYS A 437 -16.06 -26.16 12.97
CA LYS A 437 -15.79 -26.55 14.36
C LYS A 437 -14.73 -25.67 15.03
N ASN A 438 -13.68 -25.28 14.30
CA ASN A 438 -12.66 -24.34 14.78
C ASN A 438 -13.25 -22.94 14.96
N ALA A 439 -14.05 -22.44 14.01
CA ALA A 439 -14.76 -21.16 14.10
C ALA A 439 -15.78 -21.10 15.26
N LEU A 440 -16.45 -22.22 15.57
CA LEU A 440 -17.31 -22.33 16.75
C LEU A 440 -16.52 -22.25 18.06
N LYS A 441 -15.27 -22.76 18.10
CA LYS A 441 -14.39 -22.72 19.29
C LYS A 441 -13.57 -21.45 19.43
N ALA A 442 -13.34 -20.74 18.33
CA ALA A 442 -12.58 -19.50 18.30
C ALA A 442 -13.10 -18.49 19.31
N LYS A 443 -12.18 -17.75 19.94
CA LYS A 443 -12.50 -16.53 20.67
C LYS A 443 -12.77 -15.40 19.67
N THR A 444 -13.46 -14.36 20.13
CA THR A 444 -13.45 -13.06 19.45
C THR A 444 -12.15 -12.31 19.76
N PHE A 445 -11.69 -11.44 18.86
CA PHE A 445 -10.53 -10.58 19.11
C PHE A 445 -10.79 -9.63 20.31
N GLU A 446 -10.10 -9.85 21.43
CA GLU A 446 -10.15 -8.98 22.61
C GLU A 446 -9.19 -7.80 22.47
N LYS A 447 -9.62 -6.62 22.92
CA LYS A 447 -8.88 -5.33 22.78
C LYS A 447 -7.46 -5.34 23.38
N ASN A 448 -7.16 -6.29 24.28
CA ASN A 448 -5.93 -6.34 25.07
C ASN A 448 -5.05 -7.58 24.81
N ASN A 449 -5.47 -8.54 23.98
CA ASN A 449 -4.82 -9.86 23.83
C ASN A 449 -4.29 -10.11 22.39
N LEU A 450 -3.60 -9.12 21.81
CA LEU A 450 -2.89 -9.24 20.52
C LEU A 450 -1.57 -10.05 20.61
N GLN A 451 -1.42 -10.93 21.61
CA GLN A 451 -0.20 -11.73 21.81
C GLN A 451 -0.22 -13.11 21.13
N THR A 452 -1.36 -13.55 20.58
CA THR A 452 -1.48 -14.85 19.91
C THR A 452 -1.48 -14.79 18.39
N SER A 453 -1.60 -13.62 17.78
CA SER A 453 -1.64 -13.46 16.32
C SER A 453 -1.01 -12.13 15.88
N ASN A 454 -0.18 -12.19 14.83
CA ASN A 454 0.48 -11.04 14.19
C ASN A 454 -0.50 -10.20 13.33
N VAL A 455 -1.77 -10.11 13.76
CA VAL A 455 -2.91 -9.62 12.98
C VAL A 455 -3.27 -8.19 13.43
N PRO A 456 -2.94 -7.14 12.67
CA PRO A 456 -3.20 -5.73 13.02
C PRO A 456 -4.69 -5.30 12.92
N LEU A 457 -5.62 -6.09 13.48
CA LEU A 457 -7.06 -5.77 13.55
C LEU A 457 -7.36 -4.75 14.66
N ASN A 458 -7.47 -3.48 14.29
CA ASN A 458 -7.81 -2.38 15.21
C ASN A 458 -9.20 -1.79 14.92
N ASP A 459 -9.57 -0.74 15.66
CA ASP A 459 -10.89 -0.10 15.58
C ASP A 459 -11.10 0.72 14.29
N LYS A 460 -10.03 1.04 13.55
CA LYS A 460 -10.05 1.73 12.25
C LYS A 460 -10.08 0.76 11.07
N THR A 461 -9.79 -0.52 11.28
CA THR A 461 -9.75 -1.53 10.22
C THR A 461 -11.15 -1.82 9.67
N PHE A 462 -11.31 -1.77 8.35
CA PHE A 462 -12.54 -2.19 7.65
C PHE A 462 -12.32 -3.40 6.72
N PHE A 463 -11.07 -3.66 6.32
CA PHE A 463 -10.65 -4.84 5.57
C PHE A 463 -9.34 -5.36 6.15
N PHE A 464 -9.22 -6.68 6.27
CA PHE A 464 -7.97 -7.34 6.59
C PHE A 464 -7.90 -8.70 5.90
N MET A 465 -6.71 -9.09 5.45
CA MET A 465 -6.43 -10.35 4.77
C MET A 465 -5.04 -10.85 5.16
N ASN A 466 -4.99 -11.95 5.90
CA ASN A 466 -3.79 -12.74 6.16
C ASN A 466 -3.74 -13.91 5.16
N ILE A 467 -2.57 -14.17 4.58
CA ILE A 467 -2.32 -15.30 3.70
C ILE A 467 -0.95 -15.89 4.03
N LYS A 468 -0.93 -17.08 4.64
CA LYS A 468 0.29 -17.87 4.80
C LYS A 468 0.71 -18.46 3.46
N LYS A 469 1.98 -18.83 3.34
CA LYS A 469 2.55 -19.40 2.11
C LYS A 469 1.91 -20.75 1.73
N ASN A 470 0.88 -20.68 0.89
CA ASN A 470 0.21 -21.82 0.28
C ASN A 470 0.24 -21.73 -1.27
N PRO A 471 -0.07 -22.83 -1.99
CA PRO A 471 -0.28 -22.84 -3.44
C PRO A 471 -1.23 -21.76 -3.96
N PHE A 472 -2.29 -21.40 -3.22
CA PHE A 472 -3.19 -20.31 -3.59
C PHE A 472 -2.45 -18.96 -3.69
N LEU A 473 -1.67 -18.59 -2.67
CA LEU A 473 -0.85 -17.36 -2.66
C LEU A 473 0.19 -17.37 -3.79
N ARG A 474 0.84 -18.51 -4.02
CA ARG A 474 1.77 -18.70 -5.14
C ARG A 474 1.08 -18.46 -6.49
N ASN A 475 -0.08 -19.08 -6.72
CA ASN A 475 -0.80 -18.99 -7.99
C ASN A 475 -1.37 -17.58 -8.21
N MET A 476 -1.93 -16.94 -7.18
CA MET A 476 -2.43 -15.56 -7.25
C MET A 476 -1.33 -14.58 -7.65
N LEU A 477 -0.10 -14.76 -7.14
CA LEU A 477 1.04 -13.93 -7.47
C LEU A 477 1.62 -14.26 -8.86
N LEU A 478 1.73 -15.54 -9.23
CA LEU A 478 2.17 -15.95 -10.58
C LEU A 478 1.23 -15.43 -11.70
N MET A 479 -0.09 -15.55 -11.50
CA MET A 479 -1.09 -15.00 -12.44
C MET A 479 -0.99 -13.48 -12.61
N ARG A 480 -0.48 -12.76 -11.61
CA ARG A 480 -0.24 -11.30 -11.69
C ARG A 480 1.15 -10.93 -12.19
N SER A 481 2.13 -11.83 -12.09
CA SER A 481 3.52 -11.58 -12.51
C SER A 481 3.80 -11.90 -13.97
N GLN A 482 2.84 -12.45 -14.72
CA GLN A 482 3.02 -12.89 -16.13
C GLN A 482 4.29 -13.75 -16.30
N ASP A 483 4.47 -14.72 -15.39
CA ASP A 483 5.63 -15.63 -15.34
C ASP A 483 7.02 -14.94 -15.28
N SER A 484 7.09 -13.68 -14.83
CA SER A 484 8.35 -12.98 -14.57
C SER A 484 9.30 -13.77 -13.65
N ALA A 485 10.46 -14.13 -14.19
CA ALA A 485 11.49 -14.91 -13.49
C ALA A 485 11.93 -14.26 -12.16
N ALA A 486 12.00 -12.92 -12.13
CA ALA A 486 12.36 -12.10 -10.97
C ALA A 486 11.50 -12.38 -9.71
N ILE A 487 10.27 -12.86 -9.90
CA ILE A 487 9.31 -13.08 -8.80
C ILE A 487 9.42 -14.49 -8.21
N ALA A 488 10.00 -15.48 -8.91
CA ALA A 488 10.19 -16.82 -8.37
C ALA A 488 11.14 -16.89 -7.14
N PRO A 489 12.28 -16.17 -7.09
CA PRO A 489 13.13 -16.06 -5.89
C PRO A 489 12.37 -15.51 -4.69
N PHE A 490 11.62 -14.41 -4.87
CA PHE A 490 10.77 -13.82 -3.82
C PHE A 490 9.68 -14.80 -3.33
N LEU A 491 8.97 -15.46 -4.26
CA LEU A 491 7.96 -16.47 -3.93
C LEU A 491 8.53 -17.66 -3.15
N SER A 492 9.81 -18.03 -3.34
CA SER A 492 10.45 -19.10 -2.56
C SER A 492 10.65 -18.72 -1.08
N LYS A 493 10.93 -17.44 -0.81
CA LYS A 493 11.26 -16.86 0.51
C LYS A 493 10.04 -16.37 1.29
N LEU A 494 8.96 -15.99 0.60
CA LEU A 494 7.67 -15.63 1.20
C LEU A 494 7.20 -16.64 2.27
N LYS A 495 6.89 -16.16 3.47
CA LYS A 495 6.30 -16.94 4.59
C LYS A 495 4.83 -16.56 4.79
N GLU A 496 4.53 -15.27 4.87
CA GLU A 496 3.20 -14.75 5.19
C GLU A 496 2.99 -13.36 4.56
N MET A 497 1.76 -13.04 4.19
CA MET A 497 1.36 -11.73 3.66
C MET A 497 0.13 -11.23 4.44
N ASN A 498 0.22 -10.00 4.94
CA ASN A 498 -0.83 -9.31 5.68
C ASN A 498 -1.21 -8.03 4.92
N ILE A 499 -2.44 -7.97 4.39
CA ILE A 499 -3.01 -6.78 3.76
C ILE A 499 -4.07 -6.20 4.70
N PHE A 500 -3.98 -4.92 5.03
CA PHE A 500 -4.89 -4.27 5.97
C PHE A 500 -5.33 -2.90 5.47
N CYS A 501 -6.64 -2.63 5.48
CA CYS A 501 -7.17 -1.32 5.10
C CYS A 501 -7.89 -0.66 6.27
N GLU A 502 -7.48 0.59 6.54
CA GLU A 502 -7.94 1.40 7.67
C GLU A 502 -8.63 2.67 7.18
N LYS A 503 -9.66 3.11 7.90
CA LYS A 503 -10.32 4.41 7.68
C LYS A 503 -10.34 5.21 8.97
N LEU A 504 -9.77 6.41 8.92
CA LEU A 504 -9.86 7.43 9.97
C LEU A 504 -10.50 8.66 9.33
N ASP A 505 -11.76 8.93 9.64
CA ASP A 505 -12.51 10.07 9.09
C ASP A 505 -12.47 10.11 7.55
N ARG A 506 -11.73 11.06 6.93
CA ARG A 506 -11.51 11.19 5.48
C ARG A 506 -10.20 10.56 4.96
N HIS A 507 -9.40 9.95 5.83
CA HIS A 507 -8.13 9.31 5.51
C HIS A 507 -8.32 7.79 5.36
N ILE A 508 -8.21 7.28 4.13
CA ILE A 508 -8.19 5.83 3.84
C ILE A 508 -6.73 5.39 3.65
N SER A 509 -6.33 4.25 4.21
CA SER A 509 -5.03 3.65 3.93
C SER A 509 -5.11 2.15 3.66
N ILE A 510 -4.15 1.66 2.89
CA ILE A 510 -3.85 0.24 2.66
C ILE A 510 -2.40 -0.03 3.09
N GLY A 511 -2.21 -0.94 4.04
CA GLY A 511 -0.92 -1.50 4.42
C GLY A 511 -0.74 -2.91 3.86
N ILE A 512 0.50 -3.27 3.55
CA ILE A 512 0.92 -4.59 3.12
C ILE A 512 2.22 -4.92 3.85
N ASP A 513 2.15 -5.83 4.81
CA ASP A 513 3.29 -6.39 5.53
C ASP A 513 3.56 -7.81 5.00
N ILE A 514 4.75 -8.04 4.47
CA ILE A 514 5.17 -9.30 3.84
C ILE A 514 6.31 -9.90 4.67
N GLU A 515 6.01 -10.94 5.42
CA GLU A 515 7.01 -11.68 6.19
C GLU A 515 7.73 -12.68 5.28
N LEU A 516 9.05 -12.60 5.29
CA LEU A 516 9.94 -13.55 4.63
C LEU A 516 10.44 -14.57 5.66
N LYS A 517 10.83 -15.75 5.18
CA LYS A 517 11.57 -16.71 5.99
C LYS A 517 12.87 -16.05 6.48
N GLY A 518 13.05 -16.00 7.79
CA GLY A 518 14.39 -15.82 8.37
C GLY A 518 15.30 -17.00 8.03
N ASN A 519 16.61 -16.76 8.13
CA ASN A 519 17.65 -17.79 8.02
C ASN A 519 17.67 -18.71 9.25
#